data_AF-A0A7J7I8J4-F1
#
_entry.id   AF-A0A7J7I8J4-F1
#
_cell.length_a   1.000
_cell.length_b   1.000
_cell.length_c   1.000
_cell.angle_alpha   90.00
_cell.angle_beta   90.00
_cell.angle_gamma   90.00
#
_symmetry.space_group_name_H-M   'P 1'
#
loop_
_entity.id
_entity.type
_entity.pdbx_description
1 polymer ?
#
loop_
_entity_poly.entity_id
_entity_poly.type
_entity_poly.pdbx_seq_one_letter_code
_entity_poly.pdbx_strand_id
1 'polypeptide(L)'
;MSSVVGFASQESNSSEDGNERLDLLNIPDPTVTNLLSFPIQAFLKAAVSLKDQVVQVTWEGWCEEQGSSTDPTAFTGLLGTAFTCLRSYEATGSQQDLLLCAEIVDICASIARNSTR
;
A
#
# COMPACT_ATOMS: atom_id res chain seq x y z
N MET A 1 2.95 -46.22 -6.83
CA MET A 1 3.54 -46.22 -8.19
C MET A 1 3.95 -44.78 -8.49
N SER A 2 5.23 -44.59 -8.77
CA SER A 2 5.87 -43.33 -9.15
C SER A 2 5.52 -42.96 -10.60
N SER A 3 5.54 -41.65 -10.94
CA SER A 3 5.71 -41.06 -12.29
C SER A 3 4.94 -39.74 -12.37
N VAL A 4 5.38 -38.60 -12.93
CA VAL A 4 6.63 -38.14 -13.55
C VAL A 4 6.56 -36.61 -13.53
N VAL A 5 7.71 -35.95 -13.39
CA VAL A 5 7.88 -34.48 -13.50
C VAL A 5 7.78 -34.08 -14.98
N GLY A 6 6.92 -33.12 -15.31
CA GLY A 6 6.85 -32.51 -16.64
C GLY A 6 7.36 -31.06 -16.59
N PHE A 7 8.65 -30.86 -16.91
CA PHE A 7 9.18 -29.55 -17.27
C PHE A 7 8.70 -29.19 -18.68
N ALA A 8 8.13 -28.00 -18.84
CA ALA A 8 8.00 -27.35 -20.13
C ALA A 8 8.46 -25.89 -19.97
N SER A 9 9.70 -25.64 -20.38
CA SER A 9 10.18 -24.30 -20.70
C SER A 9 9.56 -23.86 -22.01
N GLN A 10 9.03 -22.64 -22.08
CA GLN A 10 8.81 -21.96 -23.33
C GLN A 10 9.27 -20.50 -23.16
N GLU A 11 10.49 -20.24 -23.64
CA GLU A 11 10.93 -18.90 -23.99
C GLU A 11 10.23 -18.48 -25.29
N SER A 12 9.61 -17.31 -25.27
CA SER A 12 9.43 -16.51 -26.47
C SER A 12 9.82 -15.08 -26.14
N ASN A 13 10.87 -14.62 -26.82
CA ASN A 13 11.42 -13.28 -26.76
C ASN A 13 10.45 -12.21 -27.29
N SER A 14 10.69 -11.00 -26.76
CA SER A 14 10.48 -9.67 -27.35
C SER A 14 9.06 -9.27 -27.74
N SER A 15 8.51 -8.30 -27.02
CA SER A 15 8.53 -6.92 -27.51
C SER A 15 8.13 -5.96 -26.40
N GLU A 16 9.05 -5.04 -26.16
CA GLU A 16 8.96 -3.76 -25.47
C GLU A 16 7.76 -2.96 -25.99
N ASP A 17 6.70 -2.82 -25.18
CA ASP A 17 5.72 -1.74 -25.34
C ASP A 17 4.89 -1.64 -24.05
N GLY A 18 5.08 -0.59 -23.28
CA GLY A 18 4.37 -0.40 -22.00
C GLY A 18 4.51 1.00 -21.41
N ASN A 19 4.96 1.94 -22.23
CA ASN A 19 5.18 3.34 -21.91
C ASN A 19 4.04 4.24 -22.40
N GLU A 20 2.91 3.66 -22.80
CA GLU A 20 1.66 4.35 -23.16
C GLU A 20 1.05 5.17 -21.99
N ARG A 21 1.53 4.99 -20.75
CA ARG A 21 1.11 5.80 -19.60
C ARG A 21 1.72 7.21 -19.57
N LEU A 22 2.75 7.48 -20.38
CA LEU A 22 3.40 8.79 -20.45
C LEU A 22 2.73 9.75 -21.46
N ASP A 23 1.90 9.24 -22.38
CA ASP A 23 1.26 10.06 -23.42
C ASP A 23 0.04 10.86 -22.91
N LEU A 24 -0.54 10.49 -21.77
CA LEU A 24 -1.61 11.26 -21.13
C LEU A 24 -1.13 12.60 -20.53
N LEU A 25 0.18 12.82 -20.43
CA LEU A 25 0.78 14.04 -19.87
C LEU A 25 1.05 15.12 -20.94
N ASN A 26 0.78 14.85 -22.21
CA ASN A 26 1.13 15.74 -23.33
C ASN A 26 0.01 16.69 -23.77
N ILE A 27 -1.09 16.77 -23.01
CA ILE A 27 -2.12 17.79 -23.20
C ILE A 27 -1.65 19.03 -22.41
N PRO A 28 -1.43 20.19 -23.07
CA PRO A 28 -1.05 21.42 -22.38
C PRO A 28 -2.26 22.01 -21.68
N ASP A 29 -2.74 21.32 -20.65
CA ASP A 29 -3.61 21.89 -19.65
C ASP A 29 -2.72 22.68 -18.67
N PRO A 30 -2.87 24.01 -18.54
CA PRO A 30 -2.10 24.83 -17.61
C PRO A 30 -2.19 24.33 -16.16
N THR A 31 -3.22 23.57 -15.83
CA THR A 31 -3.40 22.92 -14.52
C THR A 31 -2.43 21.74 -14.32
N VAL A 32 -2.15 20.96 -15.36
CA VAL A 32 -1.20 19.83 -15.36
C VAL A 32 0.24 20.32 -15.31
N THR A 33 0.56 21.38 -16.06
CA THR A 33 1.91 21.98 -16.05
C THR A 33 2.29 22.56 -14.68
N ASN A 34 1.32 23.12 -13.94
CA ASN A 34 1.53 23.59 -12.57
C ASN A 34 1.70 22.45 -11.56
N LEU A 35 1.07 21.29 -11.79
CA LEU A 35 1.25 20.07 -10.99
C LEU A 35 2.62 19.43 -11.20
N LEU A 36 3.16 19.49 -12.43
CA LEU A 36 4.52 19.05 -12.75
C LEU A 36 5.61 19.97 -12.16
N SER A 37 5.26 21.22 -11.83
CA SER A 37 6.12 22.17 -11.11
C SER A 37 5.99 22.06 -9.59
N PHE A 38 5.05 21.24 -9.08
CA PHE A 38 4.85 21.09 -7.66
C PHE A 38 6.05 20.36 -7.03
N PRO A 39 6.67 20.92 -5.98
CA PRO A 39 7.83 20.29 -5.38
C PRO A 39 7.44 18.93 -4.80
N ILE A 40 7.99 17.86 -5.38
CA ILE A 40 7.77 16.45 -4.96
C ILE A 40 7.93 16.31 -3.44
N GLN A 41 8.85 17.05 -2.84
CA GLN A 41 9.08 17.06 -1.40
C GLN A 41 7.90 17.63 -0.60
N ALA A 42 7.21 18.66 -1.09
CA ALA A 42 6.01 19.18 -0.44
C ALA A 42 4.85 18.19 -0.55
N PHE A 43 4.72 17.49 -1.68
CA PHE A 43 3.72 16.45 -1.86
C PHE A 43 3.98 15.27 -0.93
N LEU A 44 5.23 14.80 -0.87
CA LEU A 44 5.63 13.72 0.01
C LEU A 44 5.39 14.08 1.48
N LYS A 45 5.73 15.31 1.89
CA LYS A 45 5.45 15.81 3.24
C LYS A 45 3.94 15.83 3.56
N ALA A 46 3.11 16.28 2.63
CA ALA A 46 1.66 16.27 2.79
C ALA A 46 1.11 14.84 2.87
N ALA A 47 1.61 13.93 2.04
CA ALA A 47 1.22 12.53 2.03
C ALA A 47 1.59 11.82 3.35
N VAL A 48 2.79 12.06 3.89
CA VAL A 48 3.20 11.54 5.20
C VAL A 48 2.31 12.09 6.31
N SER A 49 2.01 13.40 6.29
CA SER A 49 1.13 14.02 7.28
C SER A 49 -0.30 13.47 7.23
N LEU A 50 -0.83 13.18 6.03
CA LEU A 50 -2.13 12.54 5.88
C LEU A 50 -2.10 11.10 6.38
N LYS A 51 -1.04 10.33 6.07
CA LYS A 51 -0.83 8.99 6.62
C LYS A 51 -0.85 9.01 8.14
N ASP A 52 -0.15 9.96 8.79
CA ASP A 52 -0.12 10.05 10.26
C ASP A 52 -1.53 10.26 10.83
N GLN A 53 -2.35 11.11 10.21
CA GLN A 53 -3.74 11.31 10.61
C GLN A 53 -4.58 10.03 10.41
N VAL A 54 -4.41 9.33 9.29
CA VAL A 54 -5.11 8.06 9.02
C VAL A 54 -4.72 7.00 10.06
N VAL A 55 -3.43 6.88 10.39
CA VAL A 55 -2.96 5.99 11.45
C VAL A 55 -3.60 6.34 12.78
N GLN A 56 -3.61 7.60 13.17
CA GLN A 56 -4.23 8.02 14.43
C GLN A 56 -5.71 7.61 14.52
N VAL A 57 -6.51 7.88 13.48
CA VAL A 57 -7.96 7.59 13.53
C VAL A 57 -8.30 6.11 13.36
N THR A 58 -7.44 5.32 12.70
CA THR A 58 -7.72 3.89 12.43
C THR A 58 -7.04 2.94 13.40
N TRP A 59 -5.87 3.30 13.91
CA TRP A 59 -5.04 2.46 14.78
C TRP A 59 -5.03 2.92 16.23
N GLU A 60 -4.76 4.19 16.52
CA GLU A 60 -4.72 4.66 17.92
C GLU A 60 -6.12 4.61 18.56
N GLY A 61 -7.16 4.98 17.79
CA GLY A 61 -8.55 4.80 18.22
C GLY A 61 -8.92 3.33 18.50
N TRP A 62 -8.29 2.37 17.82
CA TRP A 62 -8.47 0.94 18.09
C TRP A 62 -7.77 0.51 19.39
N CYS A 63 -6.56 1.01 19.64
CA CYS A 63 -5.83 0.73 20.87
C CYS A 63 -6.55 1.27 22.12
N GLU A 64 -7.22 2.41 22.00
CA GLU A 64 -7.99 3.04 23.09
C GLU A 64 -9.34 2.33 23.33
N GLU A 65 -10.07 2.01 22.27
CA GLU A 65 -11.34 1.27 22.33
C GLU A 65 -11.11 -0.21 22.09
N GLN A 66 -10.45 -0.86 23.04
CA GLN A 66 -10.19 -2.30 23.08
C GLN A 66 -11.51 -3.08 23.16
N GLY A 67 -12.22 -3.18 22.04
CA GLY A 67 -13.59 -3.70 21.96
C GLY A 67 -14.40 -3.28 20.73
N SER A 68 -13.96 -2.30 19.92
CA SER A 68 -14.62 -2.01 18.64
C SER A 68 -14.33 -3.12 17.63
N SER A 69 -15.33 -3.49 16.82
CA SER A 69 -15.17 -4.53 15.79
C SER A 69 -14.24 -4.03 14.69
N THR A 70 -12.96 -4.35 14.78
CA THR A 70 -11.98 -3.99 13.76
C THR A 70 -12.28 -4.74 12.47
N ASP A 71 -12.46 -4.00 11.39
CA ASP A 71 -12.52 -4.57 10.04
C ASP A 71 -11.08 -4.94 9.60
N PRO A 72 -10.75 -6.24 9.40
CA PRO A 72 -9.41 -6.64 8.97
C PRO A 72 -9.20 -6.51 7.45
N THR A 73 -10.18 -5.98 6.70
CA THR A 73 -10.08 -5.88 5.23
C THR A 73 -9.27 -4.68 4.78
N ALA A 74 -8.80 -4.71 3.53
CA ALA A 74 -7.93 -3.66 2.97
C ALA A 74 -8.68 -2.40 2.52
N PHE A 75 -9.97 -2.50 2.18
CA PHE A 75 -10.69 -1.41 1.53
C PHE A 75 -11.14 -0.33 2.51
N THR A 76 -11.73 -0.73 3.63
CA THR A 76 -12.22 0.15 4.69
C THR A 76 -11.55 -0.08 6.03
N GLY A 77 -10.85 -1.21 6.15
CA GLY A 77 -10.33 -1.71 7.41
C GLY A 77 -8.85 -1.41 7.65
N LEU A 78 -8.37 -2.00 8.74
CA LEU A 78 -7.05 -1.75 9.30
C LEU A 78 -5.92 -2.22 8.38
N LEU A 79 -6.18 -3.20 7.51
CA LEU A 79 -5.20 -3.65 6.51
C LEU A 79 -4.93 -2.57 5.45
N GLY A 80 -5.88 -1.66 5.19
CA GLY A 80 -5.65 -0.48 4.34
C GLY A 80 -4.65 0.49 4.97
N THR A 81 -4.72 0.67 6.29
CA THR A 81 -3.73 1.45 7.06
C THR A 81 -2.34 0.82 7.01
N ALA A 82 -2.25 -0.50 7.19
CA ALA A 82 -0.97 -1.23 7.04
C ALA A 82 -0.38 -1.03 5.64
N PHE A 83 -1.18 -1.20 4.60
CA PHE A 83 -0.72 -1.00 3.23
C PHE A 83 -0.21 0.43 3.01
N THR A 84 -0.91 1.43 3.54
CA THR A 84 -0.48 2.83 3.48
C THR A 84 0.87 3.05 4.20
N CYS A 85 1.09 2.41 5.35
CA CYS A 85 2.37 2.44 6.07
C CYS A 85 3.49 1.79 5.26
N LEU A 86 3.22 0.64 4.62
CA LEU A 86 4.18 -0.01 3.72
C LEU A 86 4.58 0.91 2.56
N ARG A 87 3.62 1.56 1.91
CA ARG A 87 3.90 2.52 0.83
C ARG A 87 4.70 3.74 1.30
N SER A 88 4.47 4.21 2.53
CA SER A 88 5.28 5.26 3.15
C SER A 88 6.73 4.82 3.38
N TYR A 89 6.94 3.61 3.89
CA TYR A 89 8.29 3.04 4.04
C TYR A 89 9.01 2.95 2.70
N GLU A 90 8.37 2.43 1.65
CA GLU A 90 8.96 2.36 0.30
C GLU A 90 9.35 3.75 -0.24
N ALA A 91 8.56 4.78 0.06
CA ALA A 91 8.79 6.14 -0.43
C ALA A 91 9.82 6.93 0.40
N THR A 92 9.99 6.63 1.69
CA THR A 92 10.75 7.45 2.65
C THR A 92 11.90 6.73 3.34
N GLY A 93 11.91 5.40 3.35
CA GLY A 93 12.82 4.59 4.17
C GLY A 93 12.49 4.60 5.68
N SER A 94 11.30 5.05 6.07
CA SER A 94 10.87 5.15 7.47
C SER A 94 10.70 3.77 8.12
N GLN A 95 11.69 3.35 8.93
CA GLN A 95 11.63 2.08 9.65
C GLN A 95 10.45 2.00 10.63
N GLN A 96 10.03 3.14 11.18
CA GLN A 96 8.88 3.22 12.08
C GLN A 96 7.58 2.82 11.37
N ASP A 97 7.40 3.26 10.12
CA ASP A 97 6.22 2.90 9.32
C ASP A 97 6.21 1.40 9.00
N LEU A 98 7.39 0.80 8.75
CA LEU A 98 7.50 -0.64 8.51
C LEU A 98 7.16 -1.46 9.76
N LEU A 99 7.64 -1.03 10.94
CA LEU A 99 7.34 -1.71 12.21
C LEU A 99 5.84 -1.64 12.52
N LEU A 100 5.22 -0.47 12.36
CA LEU A 100 3.78 -0.31 12.55
C LEU A 100 2.98 -1.15 11.54
N CYS A 101 3.41 -1.19 10.28
CA CYS A 101 2.79 -2.06 9.27
C CYS A 101 2.79 -3.53 9.72
N ALA A 102 3.91 -4.03 10.24
CA ALA A 102 4.02 -5.41 10.71
C ALA A 102 3.07 -5.68 11.89
N GLU A 103 3.00 -4.77 12.86
CA GLU A 103 2.13 -4.88 14.03
C GLU A 103 0.65 -4.96 13.64
N ILE A 104 0.21 -4.07 12.74
CA ILE A 104 -1.16 -4.09 12.22
C ILE A 104 -1.47 -5.41 11.50
N VAL A 105 -0.54 -5.89 10.67
CA VAL A 105 -0.71 -7.15 9.93
C VAL A 105 -0.88 -8.34 10.86
N ASP A 106 -0.11 -8.40 11.96
CA ASP A 106 -0.22 -9.48 12.94
C ASP A 106 -1.59 -9.49 13.63
N ILE A 107 -2.16 -8.32 13.94
CA ILE A 107 -3.51 -8.20 14.50
C ILE A 107 -4.57 -8.58 13.48
N CYS A 108 -4.51 -8.08 12.25
CA CYS A 108 -5.42 -8.48 11.18
C CYS A 108 -5.36 -10.01 10.95
N ALA A 109 -4.18 -10.62 11.02
CA ALA A 109 -4.01 -12.07 10.90
C ALA A 109 -4.61 -12.83 12.11
N SER A 110 -4.52 -12.27 13.32
CA SER A 110 -5.18 -12.83 14.51
C SER A 110 -6.72 -12.80 14.37
N ILE A 111 -7.27 -11.66 13.91
CA ILE A 111 -8.71 -11.50 13.65
C ILE A 111 -9.18 -12.45 12.53
N ALA A 112 -8.45 -12.53 11.42
CA ALA A 112 -8.81 -13.42 10.33
C ALA A 112 -8.80 -14.90 10.75
N ARG A 113 -7.89 -15.31 11.65
CA ARG A 113 -7.87 -16.69 12.18
C ARG A 113 -9.05 -16.95 13.11
N ASN A 114 -9.41 -15.99 13.97
CA ASN A 114 -10.48 -16.18 14.95
C ASN A 114 -11.89 -16.18 14.32
N SER A 115 -12.07 -15.60 13.13
CA SER A 115 -13.37 -15.59 12.42
C SER A 115 -13.74 -16.92 11.77
N THR A 116 -12.75 -17.79 11.55
CA THR A 116 -12.96 -19.13 10.93
C THR A 116 -13.30 -20.23 11.93
N ARG A 117 -13.36 -19.92 13.23
CA ARG A 117 -13.61 -20.88 14.31
C ARG A 117 -15.06 -20.80 14.80
#